data_AF-A0A9W9YZV2-F1
#
_entry.id   AF-A0A9W9YZV2-F1
#
_cell.length_a   1.000
_cell.length_b   1.000
_cell.length_c   1.000
_cell.angle_alpha   90.00
_cell.angle_beta   90.00
_cell.angle_gamma   90.00
#
_symmetry.space_group_name_H-M   'P 1'
#
loop_
_entity.id
_entity.type
_entity.pdbx_description
1 polymer ?
#
loop_
_entity_poly.entity_id
_entity_poly.type
_entity_poly.pdbx_seq_one_letter_code
_entity_poly.pdbx_strand_id
1 'polypeptide(L)'
;MFDVTKCMFSAGNITEKIRVGNFECNGQTVVDLYAGIGYFVLPFLVHSKATIVYACEWNENAIEALKRNLKLNGVDKLCVIYEGDNQKFPLRGVADHVNLGLIPSSEAGWPVACAALRSDKGGWLHVHGNVTSGLTDSIRTASDRTVSTLSSTETSFLPSDKPRMASCQSTLDDKHINSEQTSSQSMNGLSDKMTSNDEQGHIQGVSTFSTKSPVLEVSVTSLHSSKVSDTNDLLCCEKNQRPSCNKKVKAEWLHWAKYVAPTLLQHLKKSHDNQNWNVHIRHIEHVKSYAPHIDHVVLDVECRPLCEHA
;
A
#
# COMPACT_ATOMS: atom_id res chain seq x y z
N MET A 1 9.97 9.15 22.37
CA MET A 1 10.38 10.53 22.02
C MET A 1 11.07 10.48 20.67
N PHE A 2 10.75 11.39 19.74
CA PHE A 2 11.26 11.38 18.36
C PHE A 2 11.77 12.77 17.97
N ASP A 3 12.62 12.83 16.94
CA ASP A 3 13.13 14.09 16.39
C ASP A 3 12.12 14.66 15.39
N VAL A 4 11.49 15.78 15.75
CA VAL A 4 10.47 16.46 14.92
C VAL A 4 11.03 17.02 13.61
N THR A 5 12.35 17.18 13.50
CA THR A 5 13.00 17.67 12.27
C THR A 5 13.25 16.54 11.26
N LYS A 6 13.22 15.29 11.73
CA LYS A 6 13.56 14.11 10.93
C LYS A 6 12.39 13.16 10.70
N CYS A 7 11.36 13.26 11.53
CA CYS A 7 10.20 12.39 11.50
C CYS A 7 8.90 13.20 11.44
N MET A 8 8.06 12.90 10.46
CA MET A 8 6.73 13.50 10.37
C MET A 8 5.83 12.97 11.49
N PHE A 9 5.13 13.88 12.17
CA PHE A 9 4.06 13.57 13.10
C PHE A 9 2.87 14.51 12.85
N SER A 10 1.69 13.93 12.59
CA SER A 10 0.45 14.70 12.44
C SER A 10 -0.42 14.54 13.68
N ALA A 11 -0.49 15.57 14.53
CA ALA A 11 -1.40 15.60 15.67
C ALA A 11 -2.88 15.55 15.24
N GLY A 12 -3.23 16.02 14.03
CA GLY A 12 -4.61 16.11 13.55
C GLY A 12 -5.31 14.78 13.21
N ASN A 13 -4.66 13.63 13.40
CA ASN A 13 -5.20 12.30 13.08
C ASN A 13 -5.53 11.51 14.36
N ILE A 14 -5.86 12.18 15.46
CA ILE A 14 -6.16 11.54 16.76
C ILE A 14 -7.42 10.68 16.67
N THR A 15 -8.47 11.13 15.98
CA THR A 15 -9.71 10.36 15.81
C THR A 15 -9.45 9.01 15.18
N GLU A 16 -8.62 8.98 14.13
CA GLU A 16 -8.27 7.72 13.45
C GLU A 16 -7.42 6.80 14.33
N LYS A 17 -6.50 7.35 15.13
CA LYS A 17 -5.75 6.54 16.11
C LYS A 17 -6.67 5.87 17.12
N ILE A 18 -7.66 6.61 17.62
CA ILE A 18 -8.65 6.08 18.57
C ILE A 18 -9.48 5.00 17.89
N ARG A 19 -9.90 5.22 16.64
CA ARG A 19 -10.67 4.25 15.85
C ARG A 19 -9.91 2.94 15.66
N VAL A 20 -8.65 3.02 15.22
CA VAL A 20 -7.75 1.85 15.10
C VAL A 20 -7.60 1.15 16.44
N GLY A 21 -7.38 1.90 17.52
CA GLY A 21 -7.26 1.36 18.88
C GLY A 21 -8.51 0.64 19.40
N ASN A 22 -9.68 0.88 18.80
CA ASN A 22 -10.94 0.22 19.15
C ASN A 22 -11.25 -1.01 18.28
N PHE A 23 -10.40 -1.37 17.32
CA PHE A 23 -10.55 -2.64 16.62
C PHE A 23 -10.35 -3.82 17.56
N GLU A 24 -11.07 -4.92 17.30
CA GLU A 24 -10.89 -6.18 18.04
C GLU A 24 -9.85 -7.06 17.33
N CYS A 25 -8.58 -6.90 17.70
CA CYS A 25 -7.46 -7.60 17.06
C CYS A 25 -6.86 -8.72 17.93
N ASN A 26 -7.52 -9.15 19.00
CA ASN A 26 -7.03 -10.24 19.83
C ASN A 26 -6.86 -11.54 19.01
N GLY A 27 -5.68 -12.15 19.08
CA GLY A 27 -5.36 -13.35 18.29
C GLY A 27 -4.97 -13.06 16.84
N GLN A 28 -4.92 -11.80 16.41
CA GLN A 28 -4.67 -11.43 15.01
C GLN A 28 -3.24 -10.93 14.76
N THR A 29 -2.78 -11.14 13.53
CA THR A 29 -1.53 -10.61 12.98
C THR A 29 -1.82 -9.37 12.14
N VAL A 30 -1.12 -8.28 12.44
CA VAL A 30 -1.24 -7.01 11.71
C VAL A 30 0.06 -6.73 10.96
N VAL A 31 -0.05 -6.19 9.76
CA VAL A 31 1.08 -5.63 9.00
C VAL A 31 0.85 -4.13 8.85
N ASP A 32 1.82 -3.30 9.21
CA ASP A 32 1.81 -1.85 8.93
C ASP A 32 2.92 -1.53 7.93
N LEU A 33 2.56 -1.15 6.70
CA LEU A 33 3.53 -0.94 5.62
C LEU A 33 4.24 0.42 5.69
N TYR A 34 3.80 1.31 6.60
CA TYR A 34 4.33 2.66 6.76
C TYR A 34 4.34 3.05 8.25
N ALA A 35 5.10 2.31 9.05
CA ALA A 35 4.99 2.35 10.51
C ALA A 35 5.38 3.71 11.12
N GLY A 36 6.30 4.44 10.49
CA GLY A 36 6.87 5.68 11.01
C GLY A 36 7.46 5.46 12.40
N ILE A 37 7.14 6.36 13.32
CA ILE A 37 7.53 6.26 14.72
C ILE A 37 6.64 5.31 15.54
N GLY A 38 5.78 4.53 14.88
CA GLY A 38 4.75 3.68 15.50
C GLY A 38 3.38 4.34 15.59
N TYR A 39 3.00 5.14 14.59
CA TYR A 39 1.78 5.95 14.64
C TYR A 39 0.52 5.08 14.79
N PHE A 40 0.41 4.00 14.02
CA PHE A 40 -0.68 3.02 14.09
C PHE A 40 -0.25 1.70 14.75
N VAL A 41 1.02 1.31 14.62
CA VAL A 41 1.60 0.15 15.33
C VAL A 41 1.25 0.15 16.82
N LEU A 42 1.42 1.29 17.52
CA LEU A 42 1.17 1.35 18.96
C LEU A 42 -0.31 1.19 19.31
N PRO A 43 -1.28 1.90 18.68
CA PRO A 43 -2.69 1.60 18.84
C PRO A 43 -3.07 0.12 18.64
N PHE A 44 -2.58 -0.51 17.57
CA PHE A 44 -2.84 -1.93 17.30
C PHE A 44 -2.36 -2.85 18.43
N LEU A 45 -1.16 -2.62 18.96
CA LEU A 45 -0.59 -3.45 20.04
C LEU A 45 -1.21 -3.15 21.40
N VAL A 46 -1.28 -1.88 21.78
CA VAL A 46 -1.63 -1.46 23.14
C VAL A 46 -3.14 -1.51 23.38
N HIS A 47 -3.94 -1.10 22.39
CA HIS A 47 -5.39 -0.94 22.55
C HIS A 47 -6.17 -2.03 21.83
N SER A 48 -5.91 -2.26 20.54
CA SER A 48 -6.62 -3.29 19.75
C SER A 48 -6.23 -4.72 20.12
N LYS A 49 -5.14 -4.88 20.89
CA LYS A 49 -4.59 -6.16 21.38
C LYS A 49 -4.18 -7.13 20.26
N ALA A 50 -3.63 -6.61 19.16
CA ALA A 50 -2.99 -7.44 18.15
C ALA A 50 -1.92 -8.35 18.78
N THR A 51 -1.89 -9.63 18.38
CA THR A 51 -0.90 -10.59 18.89
C THR A 51 0.51 -10.21 18.48
N ILE A 52 0.66 -9.76 17.23
CA ILE A 52 1.93 -9.32 16.66
C ILE A 52 1.68 -8.26 15.58
N VAL A 53 2.58 -7.29 15.48
CA VAL A 53 2.65 -6.33 14.37
C VAL A 53 3.96 -6.49 13.62
N TYR A 54 3.88 -6.72 12.31
CA TYR A 54 5.01 -6.57 11.38
C TYR A 54 5.03 -5.14 10.83
N ALA A 55 6.04 -4.36 11.18
CA ALA A 55 6.13 -2.94 10.89
C ALA A 55 7.22 -2.67 9.84
N CYS A 56 6.86 -2.15 8.67
CA CYS A 56 7.83 -1.70 7.67
C CYS A 56 8.14 -0.22 7.87
N GLU A 57 9.42 0.13 7.92
CA GLU A 57 9.87 1.52 7.98
C GLU A 57 11.24 1.67 7.33
N TRP A 58 11.41 2.69 6.50
CA TRP A 58 12.65 2.92 5.74
C TRP A 58 13.55 4.03 6.31
N ASN A 59 13.01 4.92 7.14
CA ASN A 59 13.75 6.05 7.70
C ASN A 59 14.38 5.61 9.02
N GLU A 60 15.71 5.60 9.07
CA GLU A 60 16.51 5.18 10.23
C GLU A 60 16.12 5.92 11.52
N ASN A 61 15.85 7.23 11.44
CA ASN A 61 15.44 8.01 12.62
C ASN A 61 14.04 7.60 13.10
N ALA A 62 13.14 7.26 12.17
CA ALA A 62 11.81 6.76 12.51
C ALA A 62 11.89 5.36 13.14
N ILE A 63 12.75 4.49 12.61
CA ILE A 63 13.04 3.16 13.17
C ILE A 63 13.54 3.28 14.61
N GLU A 64 14.54 4.14 14.87
CA GLU A 64 15.05 4.33 16.23
C GLU A 64 13.97 4.84 17.19
N ALA A 65 13.14 5.77 16.73
CA ALA A 65 12.02 6.28 17.50
C ALA A 65 10.97 5.19 17.77
N LEU A 66 10.63 4.38 16.75
CA LEU A 66 9.72 3.24 16.88
C LEU A 66 10.23 2.24 17.91
N LYS A 67 11.50 1.82 17.82
CA LYS A 67 12.14 0.92 18.80
C LYS A 67 12.03 1.46 20.23
N ARG A 68 12.31 2.75 20.44
CA ARG A 68 12.18 3.40 21.75
C ARG A 68 10.72 3.44 22.22
N ASN A 69 9.79 3.82 21.34
CA ASN A 69 8.37 3.93 21.69
C ASN A 69 7.75 2.57 22.03
N LEU A 70 8.13 1.50 21.31
CA LEU A 70 7.70 0.14 21.62
C LEU A 70 8.14 -0.30 23.02
N LYS A 71 9.41 -0.06 23.37
CA LYS A 71 9.96 -0.35 24.71
C LYS A 71 9.26 0.45 25.81
N LEU A 72 9.03 1.75 25.58
CA LEU A 72 8.32 2.62 26.53
C LEU A 72 6.89 2.16 26.81
N ASN A 73 6.25 1.48 25.84
CA ASN A 73 4.91 0.92 25.99
C ASN A 73 4.92 -0.58 26.38
N GLY A 74 6.09 -1.19 26.59
CA GLY A 74 6.21 -2.60 26.99
C GLY A 74 5.75 -3.62 25.94
N VAL A 75 5.74 -3.26 24.66
CA VAL A 75 5.24 -4.09 23.55
C VAL A 75 6.32 -4.39 22.49
N ASP A 76 7.60 -4.16 22.82
CA ASP A 76 8.73 -4.38 21.90
C ASP A 76 8.88 -5.83 21.44
N LYS A 77 8.50 -6.80 22.28
CA LYS A 77 8.51 -8.23 21.91
C LYS A 77 7.36 -8.64 20.99
N LEU A 78 6.36 -7.77 20.82
CA LEU A 78 5.16 -8.02 20.01
C LEU A 78 5.23 -7.31 18.66
N CYS A 79 6.37 -6.68 18.33
CA CYS A 79 6.58 -6.02 17.06
C CYS A 79 7.88 -6.47 16.42
N VAL A 80 7.81 -6.83 15.14
CA VAL A 80 8.99 -7.12 14.31
C VAL A 80 9.10 -6.01 13.27
N ILE A 81 10.23 -5.30 13.29
CA ILE A 81 10.50 -4.18 12.39
C ILE A 81 11.27 -4.69 11.18
N TYR A 82 10.73 -4.46 9.98
CA TYR A 82 11.41 -4.63 8.71
C TYR A 82 11.95 -3.28 8.25
N GLU A 83 13.26 -3.11 8.38
CA GLU A 83 13.96 -1.89 7.99
C GLU A 83 14.16 -1.84 6.47
N GLY A 84 13.77 -0.71 5.86
CA GLY A 84 13.89 -0.47 4.42
C GLY A 84 12.55 -0.36 3.69
N ASP A 85 12.62 -0.50 2.37
CA ASP A 85 11.47 -0.37 1.48
C ASP A 85 10.46 -1.51 1.69
N ASN A 86 9.19 -1.15 1.92
CA ASN A 86 8.10 -2.12 2.10
C ASN A 86 7.85 -3.00 0.87
N GLN A 87 8.30 -2.59 -0.32
CA GLN A 87 8.26 -3.43 -1.53
C GLN A 87 9.06 -4.73 -1.39
N LYS A 88 9.98 -4.78 -0.42
CA LYS A 88 10.80 -5.95 -0.10
C LYS A 88 10.28 -6.73 1.10
N PHE A 89 9.10 -6.39 1.63
CA PHE A 89 8.50 -7.12 2.75
C PHE A 89 8.30 -8.60 2.37
N PRO A 90 8.88 -9.55 3.11
CA PRO A 90 9.05 -10.92 2.61
C PRO A 90 7.86 -11.83 2.92
N LEU A 91 7.00 -11.48 3.88
CA LEU A 91 5.96 -12.38 4.35
C LEU A 91 4.71 -12.30 3.46
N ARG A 92 4.15 -13.46 3.16
CA ARG A 92 2.92 -13.64 2.38
C ARG A 92 1.96 -14.51 3.17
N GLY A 93 0.66 -14.26 3.06
CA GLY A 93 -0.34 -15.15 3.67
C GLY A 93 -0.35 -15.14 5.21
N VAL A 94 0.12 -14.06 5.86
CA VAL A 94 0.27 -13.99 7.32
C VAL A 94 -0.74 -13.08 8.00
N ALA A 95 -1.25 -12.06 7.31
CA ALA A 95 -1.94 -10.93 7.91
C ALA A 95 -3.45 -11.11 7.95
N ASP A 96 -4.03 -10.78 9.11
CA ASP A 96 -5.47 -10.58 9.30
C ASP A 96 -5.86 -9.13 8.95
N HIS A 97 -4.97 -8.18 9.22
CA HIS A 97 -5.12 -6.77 8.92
C HIS A 97 -3.84 -6.23 8.28
N VAL A 98 -3.99 -5.38 7.27
CA VAL A 98 -2.89 -4.58 6.73
C VAL A 98 -3.26 -3.10 6.76
N ASN A 99 -2.43 -2.31 7.44
CA ASN A 99 -2.54 -0.88 7.51
C ASN A 99 -1.69 -0.20 6.42
N LEU A 100 -2.32 0.65 5.61
CA LEU A 100 -1.72 1.37 4.49
C LEU A 100 -1.74 2.88 4.77
N GLY A 101 -1.09 3.29 5.86
CA GLY A 101 -1.12 4.64 6.43
C GLY A 101 -0.31 5.73 5.71
N LEU A 102 -0.22 5.72 4.38
CA LEU A 102 0.54 6.71 3.60
C LEU A 102 -0.36 7.71 2.85
N ILE A 103 0.04 8.98 2.86
CA ILE A 103 -0.60 10.10 2.17
C ILE A 103 0.45 10.78 1.27
N PRO A 104 0.10 11.24 0.05
CA PRO A 104 -1.26 11.35 -0.51
C PRO A 104 -1.87 10.04 -1.03
N SER A 105 -1.06 9.02 -1.31
CA SER A 105 -1.55 7.72 -1.76
C SER A 105 -0.65 6.60 -1.24
N SER A 106 -1.26 5.45 -0.96
CA SER A 106 -0.60 4.21 -0.56
C SER A 106 -0.58 3.15 -1.68
N GLU A 107 -0.97 3.53 -2.90
CA GLU A 107 -1.22 2.63 -4.04
C GLU A 107 -0.04 1.72 -4.40
N ALA A 108 1.19 2.24 -4.34
CA ALA A 108 2.38 1.44 -4.57
C ALA A 108 2.51 0.25 -3.61
N GLY A 109 1.94 0.36 -2.39
CA GLY A 109 1.95 -0.71 -1.38
C GLY A 109 0.84 -1.75 -1.54
N TRP A 110 -0.16 -1.52 -2.41
CA TRP A 110 -1.30 -2.43 -2.56
C TRP A 110 -0.91 -3.87 -2.97
N PRO A 111 0.03 -4.11 -3.91
CA PRO A 111 0.47 -5.46 -4.24
C PRO A 111 1.03 -6.22 -3.02
N VAL A 112 1.86 -5.55 -2.21
CA VAL A 112 2.46 -6.12 -1.00
C VAL A 112 1.39 -6.40 0.05
N ALA A 113 0.46 -5.46 0.25
CA ALA A 113 -0.64 -5.63 1.20
C ALA A 113 -1.55 -6.81 0.83
N CYS A 114 -1.92 -6.93 -0.45
CA CYS A 114 -2.70 -8.05 -0.95
C CYS A 114 -1.95 -9.39 -0.77
N ALA A 115 -0.65 -9.43 -1.04
CA ALA A 115 0.17 -10.62 -0.83
C ALA A 115 0.31 -11.03 0.65
N ALA A 116 0.35 -10.04 1.56
CA ALA A 116 0.46 -10.29 2.99
C ALA A 116 -0.81 -10.91 3.59
N LEU A 117 -1.99 -10.63 3.02
CA LEU A 117 -3.27 -11.21 3.50
C LEU A 117 -3.29 -12.73 3.40
N ARG A 118 -3.89 -13.36 4.39
CA ARG A 118 -4.06 -14.82 4.47
C ARG A 118 -4.92 -15.37 3.33
N SER A 119 -4.43 -16.37 2.60
CA SER A 119 -5.14 -17.00 1.48
C SER A 119 -6.32 -17.88 1.89
N ASP A 120 -6.34 -18.38 3.13
CA ASP A 120 -7.37 -19.31 3.63
C ASP A 120 -8.63 -18.60 4.13
N LYS A 121 -8.48 -17.43 4.77
CA LYS A 121 -9.61 -16.68 5.35
C LYS A 121 -9.69 -15.22 4.92
N GLY A 122 -8.67 -14.69 4.25
CA GLY A 122 -8.56 -13.28 3.90
C GLY A 122 -8.31 -12.39 5.11
N GLY A 123 -8.77 -11.14 5.03
CA GLY A 123 -8.57 -10.15 6.08
C GLY A 123 -9.01 -8.74 5.67
N TRP A 124 -8.46 -7.75 6.34
CA TRP A 124 -8.82 -6.34 6.20
C TRP A 124 -7.65 -5.51 5.65
N LEU A 125 -7.96 -4.58 4.74
CA LEU A 125 -7.05 -3.53 4.31
C LEU A 125 -7.61 -2.18 4.76
N HIS A 126 -6.80 -1.40 5.48
CA HIS A 126 -7.13 -0.03 5.89
C HIS A 126 -6.37 0.94 4.99
N VAL A 127 -7.02 1.39 3.91
CA VAL A 127 -6.37 2.12 2.81
C VAL A 127 -6.52 3.61 3.02
N HIS A 128 -5.41 4.31 3.29
CA HIS A 128 -5.39 5.76 3.41
C HIS A 128 -5.15 6.41 2.04
N GLY A 129 -5.81 7.54 1.81
CA GLY A 129 -5.60 8.37 0.63
C GLY A 129 -6.15 9.79 0.78
N ASN A 130 -5.58 10.70 0.00
CA ASN A 130 -6.16 12.02 -0.21
C ASN A 130 -7.15 11.93 -1.39
N VAL A 131 -8.37 12.38 -1.16
CA VAL A 131 -9.42 12.48 -2.18
C VAL A 131 -9.71 13.94 -2.47
N THR A 132 -9.53 14.33 -3.73
CA THR A 132 -9.73 15.70 -4.20
C THR A 132 -11.11 15.88 -4.85
N SER A 133 -11.90 16.84 -4.39
CA SER A 133 -13.11 17.32 -5.06
C SER A 133 -12.77 18.34 -6.16
N GLY A 134 -13.48 18.30 -7.29
CA GLY A 134 -13.48 19.41 -8.26
C GLY A 134 -12.51 19.36 -9.45
N LEU A 135 -11.67 18.33 -9.61
CA LEU A 135 -10.88 18.15 -10.85
C LEU A 135 -11.59 17.29 -11.93
N THR A 136 -12.64 16.56 -11.55
CA THR A 136 -13.36 15.66 -12.46
C THR A 136 -14.28 16.39 -13.44
N ASP A 137 -14.69 17.63 -13.13
CA ASP A 137 -15.56 18.41 -14.02
C ASP A 137 -14.77 19.17 -15.11
N SER A 138 -13.48 19.44 -14.88
CA SER A 138 -12.59 20.11 -15.85
C SER A 138 -12.18 19.19 -17.00
N ILE A 139 -12.08 17.88 -16.73
CA ILE A 139 -11.71 16.89 -17.76
C ILE A 139 -12.93 16.55 -18.62
N ARG A 140 -14.14 16.42 -18.05
CA ARG A 140 -15.39 16.21 -18.82
C ARG A 140 -15.75 17.38 -19.72
N THR A 141 -15.52 18.63 -19.28
CA THR A 141 -15.77 19.81 -20.14
C THR A 141 -14.72 19.98 -21.24
N ALA A 142 -13.52 19.42 -21.09
CA ALA A 142 -12.52 19.38 -22.15
C ALA A 142 -12.83 18.31 -23.20
N SER A 143 -13.26 17.11 -22.79
CA SER A 143 -13.60 16.03 -23.73
C SER A 143 -14.90 16.26 -24.52
N ASP A 144 -15.89 16.97 -23.96
CA ASP A 144 -17.11 17.38 -24.71
C ASP A 144 -16.84 18.51 -25.72
N ARG A 145 -15.79 19.32 -25.52
CA ARG A 145 -15.39 20.34 -26.50
C ARG A 145 -14.63 19.76 -27.69
N THR A 146 -13.92 18.64 -27.53
CA THR A 146 -13.17 18.00 -28.62
C THR A 146 -14.04 17.20 -29.59
N VAL A 147 -15.26 16.79 -29.22
CA VAL A 147 -16.14 15.99 -30.10
C VAL A 147 -16.93 16.87 -31.10
N SER A 148 -17.02 18.19 -30.88
CA SER A 148 -17.84 19.08 -31.72
C SER A 148 -17.06 19.86 -32.79
N THR A 149 -15.76 19.60 -33.02
CA THR A 149 -14.97 20.38 -34.01
C THR A 149 -14.10 19.55 -34.96
N LEU A 150 -14.17 18.21 -34.94
CA LEU A 150 -13.50 17.39 -35.96
C LEU A 150 -14.48 17.02 -37.08
N SER A 151 -14.86 18.03 -37.86
CA SER A 151 -15.26 17.86 -39.25
C SER A 151 -14.52 18.91 -40.07
N SER A 152 -13.71 18.42 -40.99
CA SER A 152 -13.08 19.11 -42.13
C SER A 152 -11.58 19.41 -42.02
N THR A 153 -10.89 18.74 -42.95
CA THR A 153 -9.66 19.12 -43.67
C THR A 153 -8.29 18.87 -43.03
N GLU A 154 -7.62 17.86 -43.61
CA GLU A 154 -6.17 17.63 -43.62
C GLU A 154 -5.41 18.82 -44.21
N THR A 155 -4.26 19.17 -43.64
CA THR A 155 -3.00 19.41 -44.39
C THR A 155 -1.81 19.27 -43.44
N SER A 156 -0.72 18.70 -43.97
CA SER A 156 0.59 18.40 -43.41
C SER A 156 1.34 19.59 -42.77
N PHE A 157 2.20 19.34 -41.77
CA PHE A 157 3.56 19.90 -41.64
C PHE A 157 4.34 19.28 -40.44
N LEU A 158 5.65 19.10 -40.62
CA LEU A 158 6.62 18.46 -39.69
C LEU A 158 7.12 19.42 -38.58
N PRO A 159 7.76 18.91 -37.50
CA PRO A 159 7.98 19.66 -36.26
C PRO A 159 9.37 20.32 -36.16
N SER A 160 9.42 21.53 -35.59
CA SER A 160 10.64 22.11 -35.02
C SER A 160 10.35 22.91 -33.75
N ASP A 161 11.36 22.88 -32.87
CA ASP A 161 11.67 23.83 -31.79
C ASP A 161 11.22 23.53 -30.35
N LYS A 162 12.25 23.14 -29.56
CA LYS A 162 12.33 23.23 -28.10
C LYS A 162 12.62 24.69 -27.68
N PRO A 163 12.16 25.09 -26.49
CA PRO A 163 13.04 25.84 -25.57
C PRO A 163 12.98 25.20 -24.16
N ARG A 164 14.09 24.72 -23.62
CA ARG A 164 15.15 25.41 -22.87
C ARG A 164 14.71 25.93 -21.48
N MET A 165 15.16 25.15 -20.49
CA MET A 165 15.55 25.46 -19.12
C MET A 165 15.66 26.95 -18.74
N ALA A 166 15.00 27.33 -17.66
CA ALA A 166 15.39 28.45 -16.82
C ALA A 166 15.70 27.93 -15.40
N SER A 167 16.99 27.93 -15.07
CA SER A 167 17.51 27.82 -13.72
C SER A 167 17.30 29.14 -12.97
N CYS A 168 16.76 29.10 -11.76
CA CYS A 168 16.90 30.20 -10.80
C CYS A 168 17.79 29.73 -9.65
N GLN A 169 19.04 30.17 -9.71
CA GLN A 169 19.96 30.28 -8.59
C GLN A 169 19.59 31.54 -7.80
N SER A 170 19.40 31.44 -6.50
CA SER A 170 19.57 32.59 -5.61
C SER A 170 20.06 32.16 -4.24
N THR A 171 21.38 32.34 -4.08
CA THR A 171 22.03 33.00 -2.95
C THR A 171 21.82 32.41 -1.54
N LEU A 172 22.84 31.68 -1.10
CA LEU A 172 23.17 31.38 0.30
C LEU A 172 23.75 32.65 0.94
N ASP A 173 23.15 33.09 2.04
CA ASP A 173 23.77 34.01 3.00
C ASP A 173 24.32 33.20 4.17
N ASP A 174 25.65 33.24 4.31
CA ASP A 174 26.42 32.73 5.43
C ASP A 174 26.18 33.57 6.69
N LYS A 175 25.88 32.91 7.81
CA LYS A 175 26.21 33.42 9.15
C LYS A 175 26.76 32.32 10.05
N HIS A 176 28.09 32.36 10.16
CA HIS A 176 28.92 31.83 11.23
C HIS A 176 28.42 32.23 12.63
N ILE A 177 28.24 31.26 13.55
CA ILE A 177 28.51 31.43 15.00
C ILE A 177 29.11 30.13 15.55
N ASN A 178 30.08 30.32 16.44
CA ASN A 178 31.09 29.41 16.95
C ASN A 178 30.62 28.23 17.81
N SER A 179 31.51 27.24 17.76
CA SER A 179 31.86 26.16 18.70
C SER A 179 31.67 26.42 20.20
N GLU A 180 31.25 25.37 20.91
CA GLU A 180 31.82 25.00 22.20
C GLU A 180 32.06 23.48 22.26
N GLN A 181 33.28 23.13 22.65
CA GLN A 181 33.79 21.79 22.89
C GLN A 181 33.48 21.38 24.33
N THR A 182 33.12 20.11 24.55
CA THR A 182 33.51 19.40 25.78
C THR A 182 33.82 17.93 25.47
N SER A 183 34.94 17.49 26.01
CA SER A 183 35.69 16.28 25.75
C SER A 183 35.62 15.28 26.90
N SER A 184 35.61 13.97 26.59
CA SER A 184 36.21 12.87 27.40
C SER A 184 36.16 11.57 26.57
N GLN A 185 37.27 11.10 25.97
CA GLN A 185 38.18 10.03 26.45
C GLN A 185 37.44 8.70 26.76
N SER A 186 37.46 7.66 25.89
CA SER A 186 38.52 6.71 25.46
C SER A 186 38.77 5.53 26.40
N MET A 187 38.65 4.29 25.88
CA MET A 187 39.55 3.16 26.17
C MET A 187 39.47 2.10 25.05
N ASN A 188 40.65 1.63 24.63
CA ASN A 188 40.98 0.70 23.54
C ASN A 188 40.85 -0.78 23.95
N GLY A 189 40.62 -1.70 22.99
CA GLY A 189 41.62 -2.68 22.47
C GLY A 189 41.10 -4.12 22.71
N LEU A 190 41.41 -5.23 22.02
CA LEU A 190 42.34 -5.73 20.98
C LEU A 190 41.63 -6.95 20.31
N SER A 191 41.60 -7.14 18.99
CA SER A 191 42.44 -7.97 18.07
C SER A 191 42.40 -9.52 18.18
N ASP A 192 42.33 -10.15 16.98
CA ASP A 192 42.92 -11.45 16.52
C ASP A 192 41.89 -12.41 15.85
N LYS A 193 42.21 -13.37 14.97
CA LYS A 193 42.98 -13.51 13.71
C LYS A 193 42.80 -14.99 13.27
N MET A 194 42.59 -15.28 11.97
CA MET A 194 42.87 -16.56 11.23
C MET A 194 42.08 -17.84 11.67
N THR A 195 41.71 -18.85 10.86
CA THR A 195 42.28 -19.67 9.73
C THR A 195 41.10 -20.35 8.97
N SER A 196 40.98 -20.40 7.63
CA SER A 196 41.52 -21.34 6.60
C SER A 196 40.98 -22.79 6.54
N ASN A 197 40.86 -23.29 5.30
CA ASN A 197 40.73 -24.69 4.77
C ASN A 197 39.29 -25.15 4.45
N ASP A 198 38.90 -25.26 3.18
CA ASP A 198 39.19 -26.31 2.15
C ASP A 198 38.26 -27.54 2.28
N GLU A 199 37.44 -27.80 1.26
CA GLU A 199 37.49 -29.07 0.52
C GLU A 199 36.61 -29.07 -0.75
N GLN A 200 37.15 -29.72 -1.78
CA GLN A 200 36.61 -29.94 -3.12
C GLN A 200 35.73 -31.19 -3.19
N GLY A 201 34.83 -31.25 -4.17
CA GLY A 201 34.10 -32.48 -4.53
C GLY A 201 33.36 -32.40 -5.87
N HIS A 202 34.04 -32.83 -6.93
CA HIS A 202 33.54 -33.25 -8.26
C HIS A 202 32.51 -34.42 -8.07
N ILE A 203 31.52 -34.78 -8.91
CA ILE A 203 31.57 -35.39 -10.27
C ILE A 203 30.13 -35.41 -10.91
N GLN A 204 30.13 -35.41 -12.24
CA GLN A 204 29.12 -35.61 -13.31
C GLN A 204 27.89 -36.53 -13.11
N GLY A 205 26.85 -36.30 -13.95
CA GLY A 205 25.88 -37.33 -14.34
C GLY A 205 24.72 -36.84 -15.22
N VAL A 206 24.79 -37.10 -16.52
CA VAL A 206 23.76 -36.88 -17.55
C VAL A 206 22.68 -37.97 -17.49
N SER A 207 21.39 -37.65 -17.67
CA SER A 207 20.50 -38.44 -18.53
C SER A 207 19.21 -37.70 -18.91
N THR A 208 18.98 -37.66 -20.21
CA THR A 208 17.74 -37.30 -20.90
C THR A 208 16.71 -38.42 -20.77
N PHE A 209 15.44 -38.08 -20.55
CA PHE A 209 14.32 -38.96 -20.92
C PHE A 209 13.18 -38.16 -21.56
N SER A 210 12.81 -38.61 -22.75
CA SER A 210 11.73 -38.15 -23.60
C SER A 210 10.52 -39.05 -23.39
N THR A 211 9.33 -38.50 -23.21
CA THR A 211 8.07 -39.17 -23.58
C THR A 211 7.04 -38.16 -24.09
N LYS A 212 6.42 -38.51 -25.23
CA LYS A 212 5.38 -37.78 -25.96
C LYS A 212 3.98 -38.30 -25.60
N SER A 213 3.01 -37.42 -25.87
CA SER A 213 1.59 -37.66 -26.28
C SER A 213 0.52 -37.75 -25.18
N PRO A 214 -0.78 -37.49 -25.49
CA PRO A 214 -1.38 -37.04 -26.76
C PRO A 214 -2.29 -35.79 -26.67
N VAL A 215 -2.55 -35.23 -27.85
CA VAL A 215 -3.54 -34.18 -28.16
C VAL A 215 -4.94 -34.81 -28.21
N LEU A 216 -5.94 -34.14 -27.60
CA LEU A 216 -7.36 -34.46 -27.76
C LEU A 216 -8.06 -33.29 -28.44
N GLU A 217 -8.57 -33.58 -29.63
CA GLU A 217 -9.40 -32.74 -30.49
C GLU A 217 -10.86 -32.83 -30.01
N VAL A 218 -11.53 -31.69 -29.78
CA VAL A 218 -12.97 -31.67 -29.49
C VAL A 218 -13.66 -30.71 -30.46
N SER A 219 -14.65 -31.28 -31.13
CA SER A 219 -15.42 -30.74 -32.25
C SER A 219 -16.28 -29.54 -31.89
N VAL A 220 -16.33 -28.60 -32.83
CA VAL A 220 -17.17 -27.40 -32.83
C VAL A 220 -18.63 -27.77 -33.10
N THR A 221 -19.54 -27.42 -32.21
CA THR A 221 -20.98 -27.34 -32.51
C THR A 221 -21.52 -25.95 -32.20
N SER A 222 -22.39 -25.51 -33.11
CA SER A 222 -22.95 -24.18 -33.31
C SER A 222 -23.70 -23.62 -32.08
N LEU A 223 -23.36 -22.39 -31.68
CA LEU A 223 -24.12 -21.60 -30.70
C LEU A 223 -24.90 -20.48 -31.42
N HIS A 224 -26.19 -20.46 -31.13
CA HIS A 224 -27.17 -19.47 -31.56
C HIS A 224 -26.78 -18.05 -31.13
N SER A 225 -27.00 -17.12 -32.07
CA SER A 225 -26.96 -15.67 -31.87
C SER A 225 -27.85 -15.25 -30.72
N SER A 226 -27.28 -14.56 -29.73
CA SER A 226 -28.02 -13.77 -28.75
C SER A 226 -27.20 -12.53 -28.42
N LYS A 227 -27.89 -11.39 -28.52
CA LYS A 227 -27.38 -10.01 -28.55
C LYS A 227 -26.39 -9.71 -27.42
N VAL A 228 -25.29 -9.06 -27.81
CA VAL A 228 -24.37 -8.35 -26.90
C VAL A 228 -25.15 -7.22 -26.25
N SER A 229 -25.42 -7.35 -24.95
CA SER A 229 -25.85 -6.24 -24.09
C SER A 229 -24.67 -5.82 -23.23
N ASP A 230 -24.39 -4.53 -23.24
CA ASP A 230 -23.28 -3.83 -22.59
C ASP A 230 -23.01 -4.31 -21.15
N THR A 231 -21.87 -4.97 -20.94
CA THR A 231 -21.42 -5.42 -19.62
C THR A 231 -20.49 -4.37 -19.02
N ASN A 232 -21.07 -3.36 -18.38
CA ASN A 232 -20.37 -2.47 -17.43
C ASN A 232 -20.97 -2.50 -16.01
N ASP A 233 -21.87 -3.45 -15.73
CA ASP A 233 -22.45 -3.69 -14.41
C ASP A 233 -21.79 -4.87 -13.68
N LEU A 234 -20.46 -4.88 -13.60
CA LEU A 234 -19.74 -5.73 -12.63
C LEU A 234 -19.32 -4.92 -11.39
N LEU A 235 -20.32 -4.32 -10.75
CA LEU A 235 -20.29 -4.19 -9.30
C LEU A 235 -20.95 -5.48 -8.79
N CYS A 236 -20.15 -6.44 -8.33
CA CYS A 236 -20.66 -7.59 -7.58
C CYS A 236 -21.14 -7.08 -6.20
N CYS A 237 -22.18 -6.26 -6.21
CA CYS A 237 -23.03 -5.97 -5.07
C CYS A 237 -24.01 -7.13 -4.97
N GLU A 238 -23.58 -8.25 -4.42
CA GLU A 238 -24.53 -9.16 -3.80
C GLU A 238 -25.20 -8.38 -2.64
N LYS A 239 -26.42 -7.88 -2.91
CA LYS A 239 -27.29 -7.12 -1.99
C LYS A 239 -26.73 -5.78 -1.49
N ASN A 240 -27.06 -4.69 -2.19
CA ASN A 240 -27.38 -3.35 -1.66
C ASN A 240 -26.97 -3.00 -0.21
N GLN A 241 -25.69 -3.05 0.14
CA GLN A 241 -25.20 -2.42 1.36
C GLN A 241 -24.15 -1.39 0.97
N ARG A 242 -24.62 -0.14 0.87
CA ARG A 242 -23.74 1.03 0.75
C ARG A 242 -22.74 1.00 1.93
N PRO A 243 -21.45 1.30 1.70
CA PRO A 243 -20.50 1.37 2.79
C PRO A 243 -20.99 2.35 3.86
N SER A 244 -20.79 1.96 5.12
CA SER A 244 -21.02 2.88 6.23
C SER A 244 -20.03 4.04 6.16
N CYS A 245 -20.36 5.17 6.79
CA CYS A 245 -19.47 6.33 6.82
C CYS A 245 -19.75 7.18 8.07
N ASN A 246 -18.70 7.73 8.66
CA ASN A 246 -18.78 8.62 9.81
C ASN A 246 -19.32 10.03 9.48
N LYS A 247 -19.47 10.35 8.18
CA LYS A 247 -19.95 11.63 7.67
C LYS A 247 -20.96 11.42 6.54
N LYS A 248 -21.55 12.53 6.08
CA LYS A 248 -22.29 12.53 4.81
C LYS A 248 -21.30 12.23 3.68
N VAL A 249 -21.45 11.05 3.08
CA VAL A 249 -20.59 10.55 2.01
C VAL A 249 -20.60 11.51 0.81
N LYS A 250 -19.41 11.91 0.35
CA LYS A 250 -19.20 12.68 -0.89
C LYS A 250 -19.09 11.76 -2.11
N ALA A 251 -19.42 12.28 -3.30
CA ALA A 251 -19.41 11.49 -4.53
C ALA A 251 -18.00 11.03 -4.92
N GLU A 252 -17.01 11.87 -4.63
CA GLU A 252 -15.60 11.66 -4.93
C GLU A 252 -15.01 10.56 -4.05
N TRP A 253 -15.45 10.45 -2.79
CA TRP A 253 -15.06 9.34 -1.92
C TRP A 253 -15.60 8.01 -2.44
N LEU A 254 -16.84 8.00 -2.94
CA LEU A 254 -17.42 6.81 -3.58
C LEU A 254 -16.72 6.48 -4.90
N HIS A 255 -16.33 7.49 -5.68
CA HIS A 255 -15.59 7.29 -6.92
C HIS A 255 -14.22 6.68 -6.64
N TRP A 256 -13.51 7.20 -5.63
CA TRP A 256 -12.25 6.61 -5.18
C TRP A 256 -12.44 5.17 -4.67
N ALA A 257 -13.47 4.89 -3.88
CA ALA A 257 -13.80 3.54 -3.43
C ALA A 257 -14.08 2.57 -4.61
N LYS A 258 -14.77 3.04 -5.65
CA LYS A 258 -15.04 2.29 -6.89
C LYS A 258 -13.77 2.01 -7.71
N TYR A 259 -12.72 2.82 -7.55
CA TYR A 259 -11.42 2.58 -8.16
C TYR A 259 -10.58 1.60 -7.33
N VAL A 260 -10.55 1.77 -6.01
CA VAL A 260 -9.74 0.96 -5.08
C VAL A 260 -10.16 -0.52 -5.10
N ALA A 261 -11.45 -0.83 -4.93
CA ALA A 261 -11.93 -2.21 -4.82
C ALA A 261 -11.53 -3.13 -5.99
N PRO A 262 -11.79 -2.78 -7.27
CA PRO A 262 -11.40 -3.64 -8.39
C PRO A 262 -9.89 -3.74 -8.58
N THR A 263 -9.14 -2.69 -8.23
CA THR A 263 -7.67 -2.71 -8.33
C THR A 263 -7.07 -3.65 -7.29
N LEU A 264 -7.58 -3.61 -6.04
CA LEU A 264 -7.20 -4.58 -5.00
C LEU A 264 -7.56 -6.00 -5.39
N LEU A 265 -8.74 -6.23 -5.98
CA LEU A 265 -9.13 -7.55 -6.49
C LEU A 265 -8.13 -8.08 -7.53
N GLN A 266 -7.65 -7.21 -8.43
CA GLN A 266 -6.63 -7.59 -9.41
C GLN A 266 -5.31 -8.03 -8.73
N HIS A 267 -4.86 -7.30 -7.71
CA HIS A 267 -3.66 -7.63 -6.96
C HIS A 267 -3.80 -8.91 -6.12
N LEU A 268 -4.97 -9.14 -5.52
CA LEU A 268 -5.27 -10.37 -4.78
C LEU A 268 -5.20 -11.59 -5.69
N LYS A 269 -5.86 -11.55 -6.86
CA LYS A 269 -5.79 -12.65 -7.84
C LYS A 269 -4.35 -12.94 -8.27
N LYS A 270 -3.57 -11.90 -8.58
CA LYS A 270 -2.15 -12.05 -8.96
C LYS A 270 -1.29 -12.62 -7.83
N SER A 271 -1.60 -12.31 -6.57
CA SER A 271 -0.77 -12.68 -5.42
C SER A 271 -1.08 -14.06 -4.85
N HIS A 272 -2.25 -14.60 -5.14
CA HIS A 272 -2.75 -15.86 -4.57
C HIS A 272 -3.16 -16.84 -5.67
N ASP A 273 -2.26 -17.08 -6.63
CA ASP A 273 -2.41 -18.10 -7.68
C ASP A 273 -3.73 -18.07 -8.46
N ASN A 274 -4.25 -16.87 -8.74
CA ASN A 274 -5.54 -16.62 -9.40
C ASN A 274 -6.76 -17.19 -8.65
N GLN A 275 -6.65 -17.46 -7.36
CA GLN A 275 -7.78 -17.74 -6.49
C GLN A 275 -8.85 -16.66 -6.65
N ASN A 276 -10.12 -17.04 -6.51
CA ASN A 276 -11.22 -16.10 -6.54
C ASN A 276 -11.37 -15.40 -5.18
N TRP A 277 -11.61 -14.09 -5.22
CA TRP A 277 -11.75 -13.25 -4.02
C TRP A 277 -12.98 -12.38 -4.14
N ASN A 278 -13.56 -12.07 -2.99
CA ASN A 278 -14.54 -11.02 -2.82
C ASN A 278 -13.90 -9.83 -2.09
N VAL A 279 -14.12 -8.63 -2.61
CA VAL A 279 -13.55 -7.37 -2.08
C VAL A 279 -14.69 -6.40 -1.85
N HIS A 280 -14.93 -6.05 -0.59
CA HIS A 280 -16.01 -5.16 -0.19
C HIS A 280 -15.47 -3.96 0.58
N ILE A 281 -15.82 -2.76 0.12
CA ILE A 281 -15.65 -1.55 0.92
C ILE A 281 -16.74 -1.56 1.99
N ARG A 282 -16.36 -1.81 3.25
CA ARG A 282 -17.31 -1.89 4.38
C ARG A 282 -17.56 -0.53 5.02
N HIS A 283 -16.53 0.29 5.06
CA HIS A 283 -16.57 1.60 5.70
C HIS A 283 -15.71 2.63 4.97
N ILE A 284 -16.18 3.88 4.97
CA ILE A 284 -15.46 5.06 4.52
C ILE A 284 -15.31 5.99 5.73
N GLU A 285 -14.10 6.12 6.25
CA GLU A 285 -13.80 7.04 7.34
C GLU A 285 -13.24 8.35 6.78
N HIS A 286 -13.94 9.45 7.03
CA HIS A 286 -13.37 10.78 6.86
C HIS A 286 -12.52 11.14 8.07
N VAL A 287 -11.21 11.28 7.88
CA VAL A 287 -10.30 11.61 8.98
C VAL A 287 -10.27 13.11 9.21
N LYS A 288 -9.99 13.89 8.16
CA LYS A 288 -9.95 15.36 8.18
C LYS A 288 -9.90 15.94 6.77
N SER A 289 -10.01 17.26 6.67
CA SER A 289 -9.74 18.01 5.44
C SER A 289 -8.41 18.76 5.57
N TYR A 290 -7.52 18.59 4.60
CA TYR A 290 -6.20 19.27 4.56
C TYR A 290 -6.29 20.68 3.97
N ALA A 291 -7.17 20.85 2.98
CA ALA A 291 -7.45 22.10 2.30
C ALA A 291 -8.89 22.06 1.78
N PRO A 292 -9.47 23.19 1.31
CA PRO A 292 -10.70 23.13 0.53
C PRO A 292 -10.58 22.05 -0.55
N HIS A 293 -11.56 21.16 -0.60
CA HIS A 293 -11.62 20.07 -1.57
C HIS A 293 -10.55 18.98 -1.45
N ILE A 294 -9.72 18.93 -0.40
CA ILE A 294 -8.76 17.82 -0.19
C ILE A 294 -9.07 17.13 1.14
N ASP A 295 -9.65 15.94 1.07
CA ASP A 295 -9.99 15.14 2.23
C ASP A 295 -9.02 13.97 2.41
N HIS A 296 -8.57 13.74 3.64
CA HIS A 296 -7.98 12.46 4.04
C HIS A 296 -9.11 11.49 4.33
N VAL A 297 -9.18 10.43 3.55
CA VAL A 297 -10.15 9.34 3.69
C VAL A 297 -9.42 8.02 3.95
N VAL A 298 -10.02 7.16 4.76
CA VAL A 298 -9.61 5.76 4.94
C VAL A 298 -10.73 4.84 4.48
N LEU A 299 -10.42 3.86 3.64
CA LEU A 299 -11.34 2.78 3.29
C LEU A 299 -11.01 1.55 4.12
N ASP A 300 -11.98 1.04 4.86
CA ASP A 300 -11.87 -0.30 5.43
C ASP A 300 -12.43 -1.30 4.42
N VAL A 301 -11.52 -2.09 3.85
CA VAL A 301 -11.81 -3.04 2.79
C VAL A 301 -11.72 -4.45 3.35
N GLU A 302 -12.83 -5.18 3.31
CA GLU A 302 -12.84 -6.60 3.63
C GLU A 302 -12.52 -7.41 2.37
N CYS A 303 -11.49 -8.24 2.44
CA CYS A 303 -11.07 -9.12 1.37
C CYS A 303 -11.21 -10.57 1.84
N ARG A 304 -12.04 -11.37 1.16
CA ARG A 304 -12.28 -12.78 1.49
C ARG A 304 -12.04 -13.67 0.28
N PRO A 305 -11.30 -14.79 0.43
CA PRO A 305 -11.28 -15.80 -0.62
C PRO A 305 -12.67 -16.41 -0.80
N LEU A 306 -13.05 -16.70 -2.03
CA LEU A 306 -14.21 -17.53 -2.32
C LEU A 306 -13.73 -18.98 -2.23
N CYS A 307 -14.21 -19.72 -1.23
CA CYS A 307 -13.95 -21.16 -1.16
C CYS A 307 -14.58 -21.81 -2.40
N GLU A 308 -13.76 -22.46 -3.22
CA GLU A 308 -14.28 -23.49 -4.11
C GLU A 308 -14.67 -24.66 -3.20
N HIS A 309 -15.97 -24.91 -3.07
CA HIS A 309 -16.43 -26.17 -2.50
C HIS A 309 -15.88 -27.30 -3.40
N ALA A 310 -14.83 -27.97 -2.93
CA ALA A 310 -14.35 -29.23 -3.49
C ALA A 310 -15.33 -30.36 -3.17
#